data_AF-A0A2I0ACB5-F1
#
_entry.id   AF-A0A2I0ACB5-F1
#
_cell.length_a   1.000
_cell.length_b   1.000
_cell.length_c   1.000
_cell.angle_alpha   90.00
_cell.angle_beta   90.00
_cell.angle_gamma   90.00
#
_symmetry.space_group_name_H-M   'P 1'
#
loop_
_entity.id
_entity.type
_entity.pdbx_description
1 polymer ?
#
loop_
_entity_poly.entity_id
_entity_poly.type
_entity_poly.pdbx_seq_one_letter_code
_entity_poly.pdbx_strand_id
1 'polypeptide(L)' 'MKVMLATGMQYEVTQVVKRIQWKLQGYKFQADMMILPLESYDVVWLCNE' A
#
# COMPACT_ATOMS: atom_id res chain seq x y z
N MET A 1 1.17 11.80 9.46
CA MET A 1 2.56 11.72 8.92
C MET A 1 2.49 12.07 7.44
N LYS A 2 3.46 12.81 6.88
CA LYS A 2 3.44 13.17 5.44
C LYS A 2 4.31 12.21 4.64
N VAL A 3 3.80 11.72 3.52
CA VAL A 3 4.55 10.90 2.55
C VAL A 3 4.54 11.58 1.19
N MET A 4 5.61 11.38 0.41
CA MET A 4 5.69 11.83 -0.98
C MET A 4 5.39 10.65 -1.89
N LEU A 5 4.40 10.80 -2.75
CA LEU A 5 4.09 9.81 -3.78
C LEU A 5 5.11 9.89 -4.93
N ALA A 6 5.18 8.83 -5.74
CA ALA A 6 6.02 8.83 -6.95
C ALA A 6 5.64 9.93 -7.95
N THR A 7 4.41 10.45 -7.88
CA THR A 7 3.94 11.61 -8.67
C THR A 7 4.52 12.95 -8.18
N GLY A 8 5.26 12.96 -7.06
CA GLY A 8 5.74 14.17 -6.39
C GLY A 8 4.72 14.82 -5.45
N MET A 9 3.47 14.34 -5.41
CA MET A 9 2.43 14.85 -4.52
C MET A 9 2.68 14.45 -3.07
N GLN A 10 2.44 15.38 -2.13
CA GLN A 10 2.47 15.09 -0.70
C GLN A 10 1.09 14.68 -0.20
N TYR A 11 1.02 13.58 0.52
CA TYR A 11 -0.20 13.10 1.17
C TYR A 11 -0.02 13.00 2.67
N GLU A 12 -1.05 13.42 3.40
CA GLU A 12 -1.15 13.17 4.82
C GLU A 12 -1.76 11.79 5.07
N VAL A 13 -1.00 10.94 5.74
CA VAL A 13 -1.43 9.62 6.18
C VAL A 13 -1.83 9.69 7.64
N THR A 14 -3.08 9.31 7.90
CA THR A 14 -3.67 9.23 9.25
C THR A 14 -3.84 7.79 9.73
N GLN A 15 -3.89 6.82 8.82
CA GLN A 15 -4.14 5.41 9.15
C GLN A 15 -2.86 4.57 9.07
N VAL A 16 -2.53 3.93 10.20
CA VAL A 16 -1.41 2.99 10.33
C VAL A 16 -1.94 1.67 10.86
N VAL A 17 -1.60 0.57 10.19
CA VAL A 17 -1.90 -0.79 10.63
C VAL A 17 -0.62 -1.42 11.15
N LYS A 18 -0.60 -1.78 12.42
CA LYS A 18 0.58 -2.37 13.06
C LYS A 18 0.55 -3.90 12.99
N ARG A 19 1.72 -4.50 12.82
CA ARG A 19 1.95 -5.96 12.84
C ARG A 19 1.04 -6.73 11.90
N ILE A 20 0.79 -6.21 10.70
CA ILE A 20 0.09 -6.96 9.68
C ILE A 20 0.96 -8.16 9.26
N GLN A 21 0.31 -9.30 9.08
CA GLN A 21 0.95 -10.54 8.66
C GLN A 21 0.32 -11.03 7.37
N TRP A 22 1.16 -11.42 6.41
CA TRP A 22 0.70 -12.00 5.15
C TRP A 22 1.61 -13.14 4.70
N LYS A 23 1.10 -13.96 3.78
CA LYS A 23 1.83 -15.07 3.19
C LYS A 23 2.01 -14.83 1.70
N LEU A 24 3.25 -14.92 1.21
CA LEU A 24 3.57 -14.82 -0.22
C LEU A 24 4.50 -15.97 -0.59
N GLN A 25 4.13 -16.74 -1.62
CA GLN A 25 4.90 -17.89 -2.13
C GLN A 25 5.41 -18.85 -1.03
N GLY A 26 4.60 -19.12 -0.01
CA GLY A 26 4.97 -20.02 1.09
C GLY A 26 5.59 -19.33 2.31
N TYR A 27 6.15 -18.14 2.17
CA TYR A 27 6.81 -17.39 3.24
C TYR A 27 5.84 -16.49 4.01
N LYS A 28 6.05 -16.35 5.32
CA LYS A 28 5.31 -15.44 6.19
C LYS A 28 6.11 -14.16 6.41
N PHE A 29 5.45 -13.02 6.28
CA PHE A 29 6.02 -11.70 6.50
C PHE A 29 5.23 -10.97 7.59
N GLN A 30 5.90 -10.08 8.30
CA GLN A 30 5.27 -9.18 9.27
C GLN A 30 5.87 -7.79 9.13
N ALA A 31 5.02 -6.76 9.07
CA ALA A 31 5.43 -5.37 9.03
C ALA A 31 4.35 -4.46 9.62
N ASP A 32 4.70 -3.19 9.83
CA ASP A 32 3.71 -2.12 9.99
C ASP A 32 3.44 -1.51 8.60
N MET A 33 2.18 -1.22 8.28
CA MET A 33 1.75 -0.65 7.00
C MET A 33 1.04 0.70 7.18
N MET A 34 1.18 1.56 6.18
CA MET A 34 0.47 2.83 6.06
C MET A 34 -0.59 2.69 4.98
N ILE A 35 -1.84 3.04 5.30
CA ILE A 35 -2.93 3.02 4.33
C ILE A 35 -3.03 4.40 3.72
N LEU A 36 -2.80 4.48 2.41
CA LEU A 36 -3.05 5.67 1.62
C LEU A 36 -4.50 5.64 1.14
N PRO A 37 -5.37 6.58 1.58
CA PRO A 37 -6.73 6.68 1.09
C PRO A 37 -6.70 7.30 -0.31
N LEU A 38 -6.46 6.45 -1.29
CA LEU A 38 -6.46 6.86 -2.68
C LEU A 38 -7.90 6.65 -3.15
N GLU A 39 -8.65 7.74 -3.24
CA GLU A 39 -10.12 7.77 -3.43
C GLU A 39 -10.61 6.86 -4.57
N SER A 40 -9.78 6.63 -5.59
CA SER A 40 -9.98 5.58 -6.58
C SER A 40 -8.63 5.05 -7.06
N TYR A 41 -8.42 3.73 -6.96
CA TYR A 41 -7.45 3.02 -7.79
C TYR A 41 -8.25 2.03 -8.65
N ASP A 42 -8.34 2.31 -9.94
CA ASP A 42 -8.66 1.26 -10.89
C ASP A 42 -7.50 0.26 -10.87
N VAL A 43 -7.78 -0.98 -10.47
CA VAL A 43 -6.83 -2.07 -10.63
C VAL A 43 -6.66 -2.31 -12.14
N VAL A 44 -5.62 -1.74 -12.73
CA VAL A 44 -5.24 -2.04 -14.11
C VAL A 44 -4.53 -3.39 -14.11
N TRP A 45 -5.30 -4.45 -14.36
CA TRP A 45 -4.76 -5.78 -14.58
C TRP A 45 -4.44 -5.94 -16.08
N LEU A 46 -3.17 -5.80 -16.45
CA LEU A 46 -2.68 -6.18 -17.78
C LEU A 46 -2.49 -7.70 -17.80
N CYS A 47 -3.51 -8.43 -18.25
CA CYS A 47 -3.33 -9.79 -18.76
C CYS A 47 -2.68 -9.70 -20.13
N ASN A 48 -1.42 -10.08 -20.26
CA ASN A 48 -0.89 -10.45 -21.56
C ASN A 48 -1.19 -11.94 -21.75
N GLU A 49 -2.12 -12.26 -22.64
CA GLU A 49 -2.25 -13.58 -23.26
C GLU A 49 -1.26 -13.71 -24.43
#